data_AF-A0A2M7KGL2-F1
#
_entry.id   AF-A0A2M7KGL2-F1
#
_cell.length_a   1.000
_cell.length_b   1.000
_cell.length_c   1.000
_cell.angle_alpha   90.00
_cell.angle_beta   90.00
_cell.angle_gamma   90.00
#
_symmetry.space_group_name_H-M   'P 1'
#
loop_
_entity.id
_entity.type
_entity.pdbx_description
1 polymer ?
#
loop_
_entity_poly.entity_id
_entity_poly.type
_entity_poly.pdbx_seq_one_letter_code
_entity_poly.pdbx_strand_id
1 'polypeptide(L)'
;MPASRGRVDRSQQHRAGLPHPRALGNLRSELVRWRHAGRAPYGRHSCPQRQPMQGDRHNMTEHRLPAITVALALLLTGGAVCAAAAPPKPGEARVNPLDGARVVWIPAGTFVVGEAAAVSPQAVDGLWVSATEVTNGQFRKFVAANPDWAPDQRGGPETAENYLAHWGDGASAATPKGDDYPVVFVSGHAAAAYARWAAGRLPTPVEWEYAARCGRQSVYGTATGALSRRLANFGGLADGTRPVGSYPPNPFGVYDLAGNVSEWCSPVGGRWGLRGGSWTHPYYGLRSTVHYGGSPGACGPLDGFRIVLPADAKLTPVPAGHESGPKLAPPLEPAALLAASANKQPADSRRLPQSVDLRPQLDAWGLGPRSQGARGTCSVFVTAAALEFAVSKHYGRGVPLSVEFLNWASNRAIDRNADGGFFHDLLKGFDEHGICPERDLPYAKQFDPQLEPSAEALEAAKAIRALDPKVHWINPWKPQAGLTDEHMRQIRATLAAGWPVAAGSGHSRLLVGYRDDPDAPGGGVFLVKDSGAGAYTEVTYEFVQVKVGDVFWIEPWGRQGRLPRERDEGYALGSLGDEERLP
;
A
#
# COMPACT_ATOMS: atom_id res chain seq x y z
N MET A 1 -69.99 -10.22 -36.19
CA MET A 1 -68.90 -10.95 -36.86
C MET A 1 -67.97 -11.54 -35.81
N PRO A 2 -67.96 -12.87 -35.64
CA PRO A 2 -67.06 -13.57 -34.72
C PRO A 2 -65.89 -14.26 -35.48
N ALA A 3 -64.89 -14.73 -34.72
CA ALA A 3 -64.17 -16.02 -34.87
C ALA A 3 -62.64 -15.96 -34.71
N SER A 4 -62.19 -16.29 -33.50
CA SER A 4 -61.39 -17.48 -33.15
C SER A 4 -60.43 -18.17 -34.15
N ARG A 5 -59.26 -18.53 -33.58
CA ARG A 5 -58.49 -19.82 -33.69
C ARG A 5 -57.70 -20.12 -34.97
N GLY A 6 -56.46 -20.56 -34.76
CA GLY A 6 -55.67 -21.28 -35.77
C GLY A 6 -54.26 -21.68 -35.30
N ARG A 7 -54.18 -22.72 -34.46
CA ARG A 7 -52.95 -23.49 -34.21
C ARG A 7 -52.74 -24.44 -35.39
N VAL A 8 -51.54 -24.52 -35.98
CA VAL A 8 -51.13 -25.67 -36.81
C VAL A 8 -49.73 -26.11 -36.39
N ASP A 9 -49.71 -27.29 -35.79
CA ASP A 9 -48.60 -28.21 -35.66
C ASP A 9 -48.39 -28.91 -37.02
N ARG A 10 -47.13 -28.97 -37.48
CA ARG A 10 -46.67 -30.03 -38.38
C ARG A 10 -45.27 -30.49 -37.95
N SER A 11 -45.27 -31.49 -37.09
CA SER A 11 -44.32 -32.60 -37.12
C SER A 11 -44.10 -33.11 -38.56
N GLN A 12 -42.83 -33.19 -38.99
CA GLN A 12 -42.16 -34.42 -39.39
C GLN A 12 -40.75 -34.15 -39.91
N GLN A 13 -39.78 -34.80 -39.24
CA GLN A 13 -38.71 -35.60 -39.84
C GLN A 13 -37.90 -34.98 -41.00
N HIS A 14 -36.63 -34.66 -40.74
CA HIS A 14 -35.54 -35.44 -41.34
C HIS A 14 -34.24 -35.28 -40.54
N ARG A 15 -33.67 -36.44 -40.22
CA ARG A 15 -32.37 -36.67 -39.59
C ARG A 15 -31.23 -36.31 -40.55
N ALA A 16 -30.22 -35.62 -40.03
CA ALA A 16 -28.79 -35.78 -40.33
C ALA A 16 -28.04 -34.91 -39.31
N GLY A 17 -27.05 -35.32 -38.54
CA GLY A 17 -26.27 -36.54 -38.43
C GLY A 17 -25.08 -36.14 -37.56
N LEU A 18 -25.08 -36.54 -36.29
CA LEU A 18 -23.92 -36.41 -35.40
C LEU A 18 -22.81 -37.34 -35.93
N PRO A 19 -21.53 -36.93 -35.95
CA PRO A 19 -20.46 -37.91 -36.01
C PRO A 19 -20.31 -38.53 -34.61
N HIS A 20 -20.65 -39.81 -34.54
CA HIS A 20 -20.34 -40.67 -33.41
C HIS A 20 -18.83 -40.93 -33.36
N PRO A 21 -18.18 -40.85 -32.18
CA PRO A 21 -16.83 -41.36 -32.00
C PRO A 21 -16.92 -42.86 -31.72
N ARG A 22 -16.18 -43.70 -32.46
CA ARG A 22 -15.85 -45.06 -32.01
C ARG A 22 -14.73 -45.69 -32.82
N ALA A 23 -13.96 -46.43 -32.03
CA ALA A 23 -13.24 -47.65 -32.35
C ALA A 23 -11.83 -47.48 -32.92
N LEU A 24 -10.78 -47.58 -32.08
CA LEU A 24 -10.26 -48.77 -31.37
C LEU A 24 -9.07 -49.32 -32.20
N GLY A 25 -7.89 -49.56 -31.64
CA GLY A 25 -7.50 -49.54 -30.23
C GLY A 25 -5.96 -49.56 -30.12
N ASN A 26 -5.39 -49.35 -28.94
CA ASN A 26 -5.34 -50.25 -27.76
C ASN A 26 -3.86 -50.72 -27.64
N LEU A 27 -3.19 -50.78 -26.49
CA LEU A 27 -3.58 -50.88 -25.08
C LEU A 27 -2.38 -50.47 -24.18
N ARG A 28 -2.73 -49.86 -23.02
CA ARG A 28 -2.24 -50.13 -21.63
C ARG A 28 -0.74 -49.93 -21.31
N SER A 29 -0.32 -49.49 -20.12
CA SER A 29 -0.86 -49.20 -18.78
C SER A 29 0.36 -48.67 -17.97
N GLU A 30 0.32 -47.87 -16.90
CA GLU A 30 -0.40 -47.96 -15.63
C GLU A 30 -0.33 -46.61 -14.88
N LEU A 31 -1.41 -46.32 -14.15
CA LEU A 31 -1.43 -45.53 -12.92
C LEU A 31 -1.36 -46.55 -11.77
N VAL A 32 -0.60 -46.27 -10.69
CA VAL A 32 -0.96 -46.45 -9.26
C VAL A 32 0.28 -46.46 -8.34
N ARG A 33 0.23 -45.57 -7.32
CA ARG A 33 0.88 -45.56 -5.99
C ARG A 33 2.42 -45.63 -5.90
N TRP A 34 3.02 -44.59 -5.33
CA TRP A 34 3.70 -44.69 -4.02
C TRP A 34 3.46 -43.39 -3.22
N ARG A 35 2.90 -43.54 -2.01
CA ARG A 35 2.80 -42.53 -0.95
C ARG A 35 3.70 -43.02 0.19
N HIS A 36 4.38 -42.08 0.86
CA HIS A 36 5.11 -42.17 2.13
C HIS A 36 6.53 -42.76 2.17
N ALA A 37 7.47 -41.88 2.55
CA ALA A 37 8.62 -42.00 3.47
C ALA A 37 9.84 -41.28 2.85
N GLY A 38 10.60 -40.42 3.51
CA GLY A 38 10.74 -40.12 4.93
C GLY A 38 11.60 -38.87 5.15
N ARG A 39 11.68 -38.49 6.43
CA ARG A 39 12.45 -37.41 7.02
C ARG A 39 13.97 -37.53 6.75
N ALA A 40 14.64 -36.38 6.51
CA ALA A 40 16.00 -35.96 6.99
C ALA A 40 17.20 -36.92 6.74
N PRO A 41 18.50 -36.55 6.95
CA PRO A 41 19.05 -35.35 7.60
C PRO A 41 20.29 -34.71 6.93
N TYR A 42 20.76 -33.64 7.59
CA TYR A 42 22.10 -33.04 7.56
C TYR A 42 23.25 -34.01 7.27
N GLY A 43 24.21 -33.56 6.44
CA GLY A 43 25.52 -34.18 6.27
C GLY A 43 26.60 -33.13 5.97
N ARG A 44 27.44 -32.86 6.97
CA ARG A 44 28.69 -32.08 6.88
C ARG A 44 29.66 -32.77 5.93
N HIS A 45 30.43 -32.03 5.11
CA HIS A 45 31.79 -32.44 4.75
C HIS A 45 32.72 -31.22 4.52
N SER A 46 33.45 -30.93 5.60
CA SER A 46 34.89 -30.64 5.73
C SER A 46 35.73 -30.24 4.50
N CYS A 47 36.37 -29.08 4.67
CA CYS A 47 37.67 -28.66 4.15
C CYS A 47 38.78 -29.72 4.28
N PRO A 48 39.76 -29.78 3.35
CA PRO A 48 41.10 -30.29 3.62
C PRO A 48 42.11 -29.13 3.68
N GLN A 49 42.69 -28.92 4.87
CA GLN A 49 43.99 -28.28 5.04
C GLN A 49 45.09 -29.35 5.09
N ARG A 50 46.24 -29.06 4.48
CA ARG A 50 47.64 -29.36 4.89
C ARG A 50 48.55 -29.03 3.71
N GLN A 51 49.77 -28.51 3.82
CA GLN A 51 50.57 -27.78 4.82
C GLN A 51 51.90 -27.40 4.10
N PRO A 52 52.89 -26.72 4.71
CA PRO A 52 53.70 -25.66 4.07
C PRO A 52 55.10 -26.10 3.64
N MET A 53 55.81 -25.23 2.91
CA MET A 53 57.27 -25.28 2.74
C MET A 53 57.88 -23.92 3.10
N GLN A 54 58.95 -23.97 3.88
CA GLN A 54 59.70 -22.85 4.46
C GLN A 54 61.20 -23.10 4.18
N GLY A 55 61.97 -22.03 3.95
CA GLY A 55 63.44 -22.01 3.75
C GLY A 55 63.81 -21.70 2.30
N ASP A 56 64.63 -20.70 1.96
CA ASP A 56 65.86 -20.27 2.63
C ASP A 56 66.14 -18.76 2.58
N ARG A 57 66.85 -18.31 3.62
CA ARG A 57 67.49 -16.99 3.75
C ARG A 57 68.80 -16.96 2.98
N HIS A 58 69.13 -15.83 2.34
CA HIS A 58 70.49 -15.33 2.24
C HIS A 58 70.49 -13.79 2.43
N ASN A 59 71.33 -13.34 3.36
CA ASN A 59 71.69 -11.95 3.60
C ASN A 59 72.42 -11.34 2.39
N MET A 60 72.32 -10.02 2.17
CA MET A 60 73.44 -9.09 2.40
C MET A 60 73.16 -7.67 1.88
N THR A 61 73.47 -6.72 2.78
CA THR A 61 74.07 -5.39 2.58
C THR A 61 73.26 -4.21 2.04
N GLU A 62 73.17 -3.20 2.92
CA GLU A 62 72.87 -1.80 2.72
C GLU A 62 73.81 -1.12 1.72
N HIS A 63 73.28 -0.21 0.89
CA HIS A 63 73.99 1.00 0.45
C HIS A 63 73.01 2.17 0.34
N ARG A 64 73.38 3.30 0.95
CA ARG A 64 72.66 4.58 0.98
C ARG A 64 73.14 5.51 -0.16
N LEU A 65 72.16 6.18 -0.79
CA LEU A 65 72.14 7.56 -1.38
C LEU A 65 72.95 7.86 -2.67
N PRO A 66 72.63 8.91 -3.47
CA PRO A 66 71.68 10.02 -3.25
C PRO A 66 70.73 10.36 -4.42
N ALA A 67 69.82 11.31 -4.15
CA ALA A 67 68.94 11.99 -5.09
C ALA A 67 69.70 12.71 -6.22
N ILE A 68 69.20 12.59 -7.45
CA ILE A 68 69.56 13.47 -8.58
C ILE A 68 68.28 14.02 -9.19
N THR A 69 68.14 15.33 -9.06
CA THR A 69 67.17 16.20 -9.73
C THR A 69 67.52 16.29 -11.22
N VAL A 70 66.63 15.82 -12.12
CA VAL A 70 66.69 16.20 -13.55
C VAL A 70 65.33 16.73 -13.96
N ALA A 71 65.23 18.06 -13.96
CA ALA A 71 64.25 18.76 -14.78
C ALA A 71 64.78 18.75 -16.23
N LEU A 72 64.04 18.16 -17.17
CA LEU A 72 64.19 18.49 -18.58
C LEU A 72 62.80 18.60 -19.22
N ALA A 73 62.57 19.78 -19.81
CA ALA A 73 61.33 20.19 -20.43
C ALA A 73 61.14 19.56 -21.82
N LEU A 74 59.88 19.17 -22.07
CA LEU A 74 59.12 19.26 -23.33
C LEU A 74 59.89 19.46 -24.64
N LEU A 75 59.68 18.54 -25.59
CA LEU A 75 59.46 18.87 -27.00
C LEU A 75 58.58 17.80 -27.69
N LEU A 76 57.31 18.17 -27.86
CA LEU A 76 56.45 17.96 -29.03
C LEU A 76 56.45 16.57 -29.72
N THR A 77 55.56 15.70 -29.27
CA THR A 77 54.75 14.89 -30.19
C THR A 77 53.29 15.18 -29.89
N GLY A 78 52.63 15.90 -30.80
CA GLY A 78 51.20 16.20 -30.76
C GLY A 78 50.36 14.93 -30.92
N GLY A 79 50.26 14.15 -29.85
CA GLY A 79 49.10 13.30 -29.64
C GLY A 79 48.03 14.17 -29.02
N ALA A 80 46.95 14.43 -29.78
CA ALA A 80 45.72 14.91 -29.17
C ALA A 80 45.28 13.85 -28.18
N VAL A 81 45.65 14.03 -26.91
CA VAL A 81 44.98 13.34 -25.82
C VAL A 81 43.56 13.89 -25.88
N CYS A 82 42.64 13.12 -26.45
CA CYS A 82 41.22 13.35 -26.27
C CYS A 82 40.99 13.37 -24.76
N ALA A 83 40.94 14.56 -24.18
CA ALA A 83 40.48 14.72 -22.81
C ALA A 83 39.06 14.16 -22.81
N ALA A 84 38.89 12.97 -22.24
CA ALA A 84 37.57 12.41 -21.99
C ALA A 84 36.78 13.51 -21.27
N ALA A 85 35.62 13.87 -21.82
CA ALA A 85 34.77 14.87 -21.21
C ALA A 85 34.57 14.52 -19.73
N ALA A 86 34.69 15.51 -18.85
CA ALA A 86 34.49 15.28 -17.43
C ALA A 86 33.13 14.58 -17.21
N PRO A 87 33.06 13.57 -16.30
CA PRO A 87 31.81 12.86 -16.07
C PRO A 87 30.72 13.86 -15.64
N PRO A 88 29.44 13.62 -16.02
CA PRO A 88 28.37 14.51 -15.65
C PRO A 88 28.27 14.69 -14.14
N LYS A 89 27.80 15.86 -13.69
CA LYS A 89 27.65 16.14 -12.26
C LYS A 89 26.43 15.41 -11.70
N PRO A 90 26.44 14.92 -10.45
CA PRO A 90 25.24 14.37 -9.82
C PRO A 90 24.06 15.35 -9.90
N GLY A 91 22.90 14.89 -10.37
CA GLY A 91 21.71 15.72 -10.57
C GLY A 91 21.76 16.64 -11.80
N GLU A 92 22.83 16.59 -12.61
CA GLU A 92 22.86 17.26 -13.92
C GLU A 92 21.67 16.78 -14.75
N ALA A 93 20.95 17.72 -15.36
CA ALA A 93 19.79 17.42 -16.17
C ALA A 93 20.07 17.68 -17.64
N ARG A 94 19.55 16.81 -18.51
CA ARG A 94 19.58 16.93 -19.96
C ARG A 94 18.24 16.53 -20.55
N VAL A 95 18.09 16.69 -21.86
CA VAL A 95 16.91 16.30 -22.61
C VAL A 95 17.26 15.19 -23.61
N ASN A 96 16.45 14.14 -23.65
CA ASN A 96 16.50 13.16 -24.72
C ASN A 96 15.78 13.73 -25.96
N PRO A 97 16.48 13.91 -27.10
CA PRO A 97 15.89 14.53 -28.28
C PRO A 97 14.78 13.70 -28.95
N LEU A 98 14.70 12.39 -28.66
CA LEU A 98 13.76 11.48 -29.29
C LEU A 98 12.34 11.64 -28.74
N ASP A 99 12.21 11.73 -27.42
CA ASP A 99 10.92 11.83 -26.72
C ASP A 99 10.72 13.18 -26.02
N GLY A 100 11.77 13.98 -25.87
CA GLY A 100 11.78 15.23 -25.11
C GLY A 100 11.82 15.00 -23.59
N ALA A 101 12.15 13.80 -23.11
CA ALA A 101 12.22 13.50 -21.69
C ALA A 101 13.39 14.23 -21.03
N ARG A 102 13.11 14.88 -19.89
CA ARG A 102 14.17 15.31 -18.99
C ARG A 102 14.77 14.09 -18.33
N VAL A 103 16.09 13.97 -18.38
CA VAL A 103 16.87 12.90 -17.75
C VAL A 103 17.85 13.53 -16.77
N VAL A 104 18.12 12.85 -15.66
CA VAL A 104 19.05 13.29 -14.63
C VAL A 104 20.19 12.29 -14.48
N TRP A 105 21.39 12.80 -14.24
CA TRP A 105 22.56 11.98 -14.00
C TRP A 105 22.59 11.48 -12.56
N ILE A 106 22.62 10.16 -12.42
CA ILE A 106 22.87 9.47 -11.15
C ILE A 106 24.31 8.94 -11.17
N PRO A 107 25.16 9.33 -10.21
CA PRO A 107 26.55 8.89 -10.18
C PRO A 107 26.67 7.39 -9.87
N ALA A 108 27.79 6.80 -10.27
CA ALA A 108 28.13 5.45 -9.84
C ALA A 108 28.28 5.39 -8.31
N GLY A 109 27.95 4.24 -7.71
CA GLY A 109 28.14 4.03 -6.28
C GLY A 109 27.80 2.63 -5.83
N THR A 110 27.93 2.40 -4.53
CA THR A 110 27.61 1.13 -3.88
C THR A 110 26.52 1.33 -2.84
N PHE A 111 25.57 0.39 -2.76
CA PHE A 111 24.53 0.43 -1.74
C PHE A 111 24.04 -0.98 -1.38
N VAL A 112 23.41 -1.10 -0.21
CA VAL A 112 22.79 -2.36 0.23
C VAL A 112 21.39 -2.47 -0.38
N VAL A 113 21.16 -3.50 -1.20
CA VAL A 113 19.85 -3.79 -1.79
C VAL A 113 18.94 -4.44 -0.73
N GLY A 114 17.70 -3.96 -0.62
CA GLY A 114 16.71 -4.49 0.32
C GLY A 114 16.90 -4.02 1.77
N GLU A 115 16.30 -4.78 2.70
CA GLU A 115 16.21 -4.44 4.14
C GLU A 115 17.08 -5.30 5.05
N ALA A 116 17.69 -6.37 4.52
CA ALA A 116 18.46 -7.31 5.35
C ALA A 116 19.91 -6.83 5.54
N ALA A 117 20.34 -6.67 6.80
CA ALA A 117 21.69 -6.25 7.19
C ALA A 117 22.83 -7.21 6.77
N ALA A 118 22.51 -8.37 6.21
CA ALA A 118 23.47 -9.42 5.83
C ALA A 118 23.76 -9.50 4.32
N VAL A 119 23.29 -8.54 3.50
CA VAL A 119 23.50 -8.54 2.04
C VAL A 119 24.74 -7.72 1.70
N SER A 120 25.61 -8.27 0.84
CA SER A 120 26.78 -7.54 0.33
C SER A 120 26.33 -6.32 -0.50
N PRO A 121 26.97 -5.14 -0.32
CA PRO A 121 26.67 -3.97 -1.15
C PRO A 121 26.81 -4.30 -2.64
N GLN A 122 25.88 -3.81 -3.46
CA GLN A 122 25.94 -3.91 -4.91
C GLN A 122 26.43 -2.60 -5.51
N ALA A 123 27.30 -2.71 -6.52
CA ALA A 123 27.74 -1.58 -7.32
C ALA A 123 26.72 -1.29 -8.42
N VAL A 124 26.47 -0.01 -8.64
CA VAL A 124 25.68 0.52 -9.74
C VAL A 124 26.55 1.53 -10.48
N ASP A 125 26.63 1.40 -11.80
CA ASP A 125 27.38 2.33 -12.66
C ASP A 125 26.66 3.68 -12.75
N GLY A 126 27.37 4.71 -13.24
CA GLY A 126 26.74 6.01 -13.50
C GLY A 126 25.80 5.92 -14.70
N LEU A 127 24.58 6.43 -14.56
CA LEU A 127 23.54 6.33 -15.58
C LEU A 127 22.66 7.57 -15.64
N TRP A 128 22.11 7.83 -16.81
CA TRP A 128 21.03 8.80 -16.98
C TRP A 128 19.70 8.12 -16.70
N VAL A 129 18.86 8.74 -15.89
CA VAL A 129 17.53 8.23 -15.53
C VAL A 129 16.49 9.26 -15.94
N SER A 130 15.37 8.84 -16.54
CA SER A 130 14.26 9.78 -16.78
C SER A 130 13.80 10.36 -15.44
N ALA A 131 13.73 11.69 -15.38
CA ALA A 131 13.46 12.41 -14.15
C ALA A 131 12.10 12.02 -13.56
N THR A 132 11.14 11.71 -14.41
CA THR A 132 9.80 11.23 -14.07
C THR A 132 9.52 9.88 -14.72
N GLU A 133 8.34 9.33 -14.45
CA GLU A 133 7.73 8.30 -15.29
C GLU A 133 7.55 8.80 -16.73
N VAL A 134 7.48 7.87 -17.68
CA VAL A 134 7.15 8.16 -19.07
C VAL A 134 5.70 8.65 -19.12
N THR A 135 5.50 9.77 -19.80
CA THR A 135 4.20 10.43 -19.90
C THR A 135 3.39 9.95 -21.11
N ASN A 136 2.08 10.21 -21.09
CA ASN A 136 1.22 10.00 -22.25
C ASN A 136 1.74 10.77 -23.48
N GLY A 137 2.20 12.02 -23.32
CA GLY A 137 2.71 12.83 -24.43
C GLY A 137 3.96 12.23 -25.07
N GLN A 138 4.88 11.72 -24.24
CA GLN A 138 6.06 11.01 -24.70
C GLN A 138 5.70 9.69 -25.40
N PHE A 139 4.82 8.89 -24.81
CA PHE A 139 4.39 7.61 -25.40
C PHE A 139 3.65 7.81 -26.73
N ARG A 140 2.93 8.93 -26.93
CA ARG A 140 2.33 9.26 -28.24
C ARG A 140 3.37 9.49 -29.33
N LYS A 141 4.52 10.10 -29.01
CA LYS A 141 5.62 10.25 -29.98
C LYS A 141 6.16 8.90 -30.41
N PHE A 142 6.31 7.97 -29.45
CA PHE A 142 6.69 6.59 -29.73
C PHE A 142 5.69 5.90 -30.65
N VAL A 143 4.40 5.95 -30.34
CA VAL A 143 3.33 5.35 -31.17
C VAL A 143 3.30 5.97 -32.58
N ALA A 144 3.47 7.29 -32.68
CA ALA A 144 3.51 7.96 -33.99
C ALA A 144 4.69 7.50 -34.85
N ALA A 145 5.84 7.19 -34.23
CA ALA A 145 7.01 6.65 -34.92
C ALA A 145 6.94 5.12 -35.14
N ASN A 146 6.10 4.41 -34.38
CA ASN A 146 5.99 2.95 -34.40
C ASN A 146 4.51 2.54 -34.38
N PRO A 147 3.80 2.59 -35.53
CA PRO A 147 2.38 2.29 -35.61
C PRO A 147 2.00 0.87 -35.14
N ASP A 148 2.94 -0.08 -35.13
CA ASP A 148 2.76 -1.43 -34.58
C ASP A 148 2.53 -1.45 -33.06
N TRP A 149 2.61 -0.29 -32.39
CA TRP A 149 2.27 -0.12 -30.97
C TRP A 149 1.04 0.77 -30.77
N ALA A 150 0.29 1.07 -31.83
CA ALA A 150 -0.91 1.88 -31.75
C ALA A 150 -2.05 1.16 -30.99
N PRO A 151 -3.04 1.90 -30.46
CA PRO A 151 -4.13 1.31 -29.67
C PRO A 151 -4.99 0.28 -30.41
N ASP A 152 -4.92 0.19 -31.73
CA ASP A 152 -5.60 -0.83 -32.54
C ASP A 152 -4.94 -2.22 -32.43
N GLN A 153 -3.73 -2.31 -31.88
CA GLN A 153 -3.01 -3.57 -31.64
C GLN A 153 -3.40 -4.26 -30.32
N ARG A 154 -4.49 -3.83 -29.66
CA ARG A 154 -5.01 -4.45 -28.43
C ARG A 154 -5.27 -5.95 -28.59
N GLY A 155 -5.07 -6.70 -27.50
CA GLY A 155 -5.38 -8.15 -27.45
C GLY A 155 -4.29 -9.07 -28.02
N GLY A 156 -3.17 -8.52 -28.51
CA GLY A 156 -2.00 -9.29 -28.94
C GLY A 156 -1.22 -10.00 -27.80
N PRO A 157 -0.31 -10.93 -28.14
CA PRO A 157 0.51 -11.63 -27.15
C PRO A 157 1.44 -10.71 -26.34
N GLU A 158 1.81 -9.55 -26.89
CA GLU A 158 2.64 -8.53 -26.23
C GLU A 158 1.80 -7.43 -25.54
N THR A 159 0.48 -7.41 -25.76
CA THR A 159 -0.43 -6.34 -25.37
C THR A 159 -1.80 -6.89 -24.97
N ALA A 160 -2.20 -6.76 -23.70
CA ALA A 160 -3.53 -7.18 -23.27
C ALA A 160 -4.68 -6.39 -23.96
N GLU A 161 -5.91 -6.91 -23.86
CA GLU A 161 -7.13 -6.28 -24.40
C GLU A 161 -7.33 -4.82 -23.96
N ASN A 162 -6.88 -4.50 -22.74
CA ASN A 162 -6.98 -3.18 -22.16
C ASN A 162 -5.76 -2.28 -22.42
N TYR A 163 -4.87 -2.64 -23.35
CA TYR A 163 -3.72 -1.83 -23.74
C TYR A 163 -4.13 -0.42 -24.17
N LEU A 164 -3.55 0.61 -23.54
CA LEU A 164 -3.90 2.03 -23.73
C LEU A 164 -5.40 2.33 -23.63
N ALA A 165 -6.16 1.59 -22.80
CA ALA A 165 -7.61 1.76 -22.65
C ALA A 165 -7.99 3.22 -22.32
N HIS A 166 -7.16 3.91 -21.53
CA HIS A 166 -7.39 5.29 -21.09
C HIS A 166 -7.22 6.37 -22.18
N TRP A 167 -6.78 6.00 -23.38
CA TRP A 167 -6.71 6.95 -24.50
C TRP A 167 -8.04 7.07 -25.28
N GLY A 168 -8.92 6.08 -25.15
CA GLY A 168 -10.26 6.06 -25.76
C GLY A 168 -11.36 6.11 -24.68
N ASP A 169 -12.41 5.31 -24.88
CA ASP A 169 -13.58 5.27 -23.98
C ASP A 169 -13.28 4.75 -22.56
N GLY A 170 -12.09 4.16 -22.34
CA GLY A 170 -11.61 3.75 -21.02
C GLY A 170 -10.94 4.86 -20.21
N ALA A 171 -10.93 6.11 -20.72
CA ALA A 171 -10.43 7.25 -19.97
C ALA A 171 -11.30 7.50 -18.72
N SER A 172 -10.67 7.77 -17.59
CA SER A 172 -11.37 8.12 -16.35
C SER A 172 -10.69 9.30 -15.67
N ALA A 173 -11.36 9.93 -14.70
CA ALA A 173 -10.72 10.92 -13.83
C ALA A 173 -9.51 10.35 -13.10
N ALA A 174 -9.50 9.02 -12.84
CA ALA A 174 -8.41 8.33 -12.16
C ALA A 174 -7.18 8.08 -13.04
N THR A 175 -7.38 7.98 -14.35
CA THR A 175 -6.32 7.76 -15.35
C THR A 175 -6.48 8.73 -16.51
N PRO A 176 -6.15 10.01 -16.33
CA PRO A 176 -6.36 11.03 -17.36
C PRO A 176 -5.50 10.80 -18.60
N LYS A 177 -5.99 11.23 -19.76
CA LYS A 177 -5.26 11.22 -21.04
C LYS A 177 -4.30 12.41 -21.22
N GLY A 178 -4.17 13.31 -20.25
CA GLY A 178 -3.32 14.50 -20.38
C GLY A 178 -1.87 14.15 -20.68
N ASP A 179 -1.20 14.95 -21.51
CA ASP A 179 0.17 14.71 -22.00
C ASP A 179 1.22 14.67 -20.89
N ASP A 180 0.93 15.30 -19.76
CA ASP A 180 1.76 15.42 -18.57
C ASP A 180 1.49 14.35 -17.52
N TYR A 181 0.53 13.44 -17.74
CA TYR A 181 0.25 12.32 -16.85
C TYR A 181 1.09 11.10 -17.22
N PRO A 182 1.42 10.22 -16.24
CA PRO A 182 2.13 8.97 -16.52
C PRO A 182 1.30 8.11 -17.47
N VAL A 183 1.97 7.48 -18.44
CA VAL A 183 1.31 6.47 -19.27
C VAL A 183 1.06 5.23 -18.42
N VAL A 184 -0.18 4.74 -18.48
CA VAL A 184 -0.65 3.52 -17.82
C VAL A 184 -1.31 2.61 -18.84
N PHE A 185 -1.80 1.43 -18.44
CA PHE A 185 -2.31 0.43 -19.37
C PHE A 185 -1.27 0.03 -20.44
N VAL A 186 0.01 -0.04 -20.04
CA VAL A 186 1.10 -0.50 -20.90
C VAL A 186 1.71 -1.77 -20.33
N SER A 187 2.02 -2.70 -21.22
CA SER A 187 2.68 -3.95 -20.88
C SER A 187 4.18 -3.73 -20.64
N GLY A 188 4.83 -4.67 -19.97
CA GLY A 188 6.29 -4.68 -19.85
C GLY A 188 6.98 -4.76 -21.22
N HIS A 189 6.36 -5.43 -22.19
CA HIS A 189 6.85 -5.48 -23.58
C HIS A 189 6.78 -4.11 -24.27
N ALA A 190 5.66 -3.41 -24.15
CA ALA A 190 5.48 -2.06 -24.70
C ALA A 190 6.44 -1.06 -24.04
N ALA A 191 6.59 -1.14 -22.72
CA ALA A 191 7.54 -0.32 -21.96
C ALA A 191 8.99 -0.56 -22.44
N ALA A 192 9.38 -1.82 -22.66
CA ALA A 192 10.71 -2.15 -23.19
C ALA A 192 10.90 -1.72 -24.65
N ALA A 193 9.85 -1.78 -25.48
CA ALA A 193 9.89 -1.30 -26.87
C ALA A 193 10.06 0.22 -26.95
N TYR A 194 9.29 0.96 -26.14
CA TYR A 194 9.47 2.40 -25.96
C TYR A 194 10.91 2.71 -25.55
N ALA A 195 11.43 2.02 -24.53
CA ALA A 195 12.75 2.31 -23.99
C ALA A 195 13.84 2.14 -25.05
N ARG A 196 13.76 1.09 -25.88
CA ARG A 196 14.69 0.88 -27.01
C ARG A 196 14.58 1.98 -28.06
N TRP A 197 13.35 2.37 -28.43
CA TRP A 197 13.13 3.46 -29.38
C TRP A 197 13.71 4.78 -28.87
N ALA A 198 13.60 5.05 -27.57
CA ALA A 198 14.17 6.22 -26.91
C ALA A 198 15.68 6.11 -26.63
N ALA A 199 16.39 5.16 -27.26
CA ALA A 199 17.82 4.89 -27.11
C ALA A 199 18.26 4.52 -25.67
N GLY A 200 17.36 3.90 -24.91
CA GLY A 200 17.60 3.44 -23.55
C GLY A 200 17.11 2.02 -23.30
N ARG A 201 16.84 1.72 -22.03
CA ARG A 201 16.24 0.47 -21.55
C ARG A 201 15.43 0.73 -20.28
N LEU A 202 14.67 -0.27 -19.83
CA LEU A 202 14.10 -0.24 -18.49
C LEU A 202 15.23 -0.31 -17.44
N PRO A 203 15.05 0.31 -16.26
CA PRO A 203 15.96 0.10 -15.14
C PRO A 203 15.88 -1.37 -14.69
N THR A 204 17.00 -1.91 -14.23
CA THR A 204 16.96 -3.12 -13.42
C THR A 204 16.29 -2.82 -12.07
N PRO A 205 15.74 -3.81 -11.34
CA PRO A 205 15.20 -3.59 -10.01
C PRO A 205 16.21 -3.00 -9.02
N VAL A 206 17.50 -3.23 -9.24
CA VAL A 206 18.61 -2.72 -8.42
C VAL A 206 18.89 -1.26 -8.73
N GLU A 207 18.99 -0.88 -10.01
CA GLU A 207 19.16 0.52 -10.42
C GLU A 207 17.97 1.39 -10.01
N TRP A 208 16.75 0.85 -10.13
CA TRP A 208 15.54 1.54 -9.69
C TRP A 208 15.61 1.83 -8.17
N GLU A 209 15.99 0.83 -7.37
CA GLU A 209 16.11 1.01 -5.92
C GLU A 209 17.25 1.95 -5.56
N TYR A 210 18.37 1.89 -6.28
CA TYR A 210 19.50 2.82 -6.09
C TYR A 210 19.06 4.27 -6.34
N ALA A 211 18.31 4.49 -7.43
CA ALA A 211 17.74 5.79 -7.76
C ALA A 211 16.78 6.26 -6.65
N ALA A 212 15.88 5.38 -6.17
CA ALA A 212 14.91 5.71 -5.13
C ALA A 212 15.60 6.07 -3.81
N ARG A 213 16.62 5.31 -3.42
CA ARG A 213 17.29 5.48 -2.13
C ARG A 213 18.41 6.52 -2.15
N CYS A 214 18.70 7.11 -3.30
CA CYS A 214 19.74 8.13 -3.48
C CYS A 214 21.13 7.69 -3.00
N GLY A 215 21.49 6.42 -3.22
CA GLY A 215 22.73 5.83 -2.70
C GLY A 215 22.83 5.78 -1.17
N ARG A 216 21.71 5.95 -0.45
CA ARG A 216 21.58 5.83 1.01
C ARG A 216 20.59 4.72 1.36
N GLN A 217 20.21 4.60 2.64
CA GLN A 217 19.17 3.68 3.09
C GLN A 217 17.80 4.36 3.29
N SER A 218 17.41 5.31 2.43
CA SER A 218 16.08 5.92 2.49
C SER A 218 14.98 4.85 2.41
N VAL A 219 13.92 5.02 3.20
CA VAL A 219 12.77 4.09 3.23
C VAL A 219 11.89 4.31 2.00
N TYR A 220 11.70 5.57 1.61
CA TYR A 220 10.88 5.99 0.46
C TYR A 220 11.71 6.75 -0.57
N GLY A 221 11.27 6.68 -1.84
CA GLY A 221 11.88 7.39 -2.97
C GLY A 221 11.54 8.88 -3.05
N THR A 222 11.41 9.58 -1.92
CA THR A 222 10.95 10.97 -1.84
C THR A 222 12.08 11.95 -1.51
N ALA A 223 11.80 13.25 -1.55
CA ALA A 223 12.75 14.32 -1.19
C ALA A 223 13.44 14.15 0.17
N THR A 224 12.74 13.60 1.16
CA THR A 224 13.26 13.44 2.53
C THR A 224 13.55 11.99 2.89
N GLY A 225 13.19 11.03 2.04
CA GLY A 225 13.17 9.62 2.39
C GLY A 225 11.98 9.19 3.25
N ALA A 226 11.12 10.13 3.64
CA ALA A 226 9.88 9.92 4.39
C ALA A 226 8.64 10.07 3.48
N LEU A 227 7.50 9.53 3.89
CA LEU A 227 6.27 9.62 3.12
C LEU A 227 5.34 10.72 3.69
N SER A 228 4.67 11.49 2.84
CA SER A 228 3.54 12.36 3.22
C SER A 228 2.77 12.75 1.98
N ARG A 229 1.58 13.34 2.13
CA ARG A 229 0.80 13.88 1.00
C ARG A 229 1.46 15.05 0.28
N ARG A 230 2.50 15.66 0.87
CA ARG A 230 3.29 16.71 0.20
C ARG A 230 4.47 16.13 -0.57
N LEU A 231 4.73 14.83 -0.43
CA LEU A 231 5.92 14.15 -0.96
C LEU A 231 5.60 13.03 -1.96
N ALA A 232 4.36 12.53 -1.99
CA ALA A 232 3.96 11.42 -2.84
C ALA A 232 2.43 11.34 -3.04
N ASN A 233 2.01 10.73 -4.15
CA ASN A 233 0.62 10.33 -4.41
C ASN A 233 0.40 8.86 -4.05
N PHE A 234 -0.37 8.55 -3.01
CA PHE A 234 -0.52 7.17 -2.52
C PHE A 234 -1.82 6.96 -1.73
N GLY A 235 -2.14 5.72 -1.37
CA GLY A 235 -3.19 5.36 -0.41
C GLY A 235 -4.62 5.75 -0.80
N GLY A 236 -4.89 6.01 -2.08
CA GLY A 236 -6.17 6.57 -2.54
C GLY A 236 -6.40 7.99 -2.00
N LEU A 237 -5.31 8.72 -1.71
CA LEU A 237 -5.41 10.07 -1.14
C LEU A 237 -5.92 11.08 -2.18
N ALA A 238 -5.56 10.89 -3.44
CA ALA A 238 -6.14 11.55 -4.61
C ALA A 238 -7.07 10.59 -5.39
N ASP A 239 -7.93 11.15 -6.24
CA ASP A 239 -8.89 10.41 -7.06
C ASP A 239 -8.26 9.80 -8.33
N GLY A 240 -6.93 9.62 -8.37
CA GLY A 240 -6.20 9.19 -9.56
C GLY A 240 -4.70 9.43 -9.55
N THR A 241 -4.08 9.17 -10.71
CA THR A 241 -2.72 9.65 -11.00
C THR A 241 -2.65 11.17 -11.00
N ARG A 242 -1.44 11.70 -10.80
CA ARG A 242 -1.14 13.13 -10.87
C ARG A 242 -0.23 13.39 -12.08
N PRO A 243 -0.20 14.64 -12.59
CA PRO A 243 0.83 15.04 -13.53
C PRO A 243 2.21 14.68 -12.98
N VAL A 244 3.09 14.18 -13.82
CA VAL A 244 4.42 13.78 -13.39
C VAL A 244 5.19 14.98 -12.82
N GLY A 245 6.00 14.74 -11.80
CA GLY A 245 6.73 15.78 -11.09
C GLY A 245 5.84 16.69 -10.24
N SER A 246 4.64 16.24 -9.86
CA SER A 246 3.76 17.00 -8.96
C SER A 246 4.33 17.16 -7.55
N TYR A 247 5.23 16.27 -7.13
CA TYR A 247 5.84 16.25 -5.80
C TYR A 247 7.34 16.57 -5.88
N PRO A 248 7.96 17.08 -4.79
CA PRO A 248 9.38 17.37 -4.79
C PRO A 248 10.24 16.13 -5.13
N PRO A 249 11.31 16.29 -5.93
CA PRO A 249 12.17 15.17 -6.31
C PRO A 249 13.00 14.69 -5.13
N ASN A 250 13.49 13.45 -5.21
CA ASN A 250 14.49 12.93 -4.31
C ASN A 250 15.86 13.67 -4.48
N PRO A 251 16.83 13.45 -3.59
CA PRO A 251 18.16 14.08 -3.69
C PRO A 251 18.94 13.86 -5.00
N PHE A 252 18.60 12.86 -5.82
CA PHE A 252 19.16 12.67 -7.16
C PHE A 252 18.42 13.43 -8.26
N GLY A 253 17.38 14.19 -7.91
CA GLY A 253 16.56 14.93 -8.87
C GLY A 253 15.52 14.06 -9.59
N VAL A 254 15.23 12.88 -9.05
CA VAL A 254 14.26 11.94 -9.60
C VAL A 254 12.93 12.05 -8.85
N TYR A 255 11.84 12.16 -9.59
CA TYR A 255 10.49 12.39 -9.10
C TYR A 255 9.71 11.08 -9.03
N ASP A 256 8.70 11.05 -8.17
CA ASP A 256 7.62 10.05 -8.15
C ASP A 256 8.08 8.59 -7.99
N LEU A 257 9.25 8.35 -7.38
CA LEU A 257 9.72 6.98 -7.05
C LEU A 257 9.00 6.37 -5.82
N ALA A 258 7.93 7.00 -5.35
CA ALA A 258 7.06 6.49 -4.30
C ALA A 258 5.61 6.88 -4.64
N GLY A 259 4.82 5.93 -5.13
CA GLY A 259 3.43 6.16 -5.51
C GLY A 259 3.27 6.65 -6.95
N ASN A 260 2.14 7.32 -7.21
CA ASN A 260 1.63 7.66 -8.54
C ASN A 260 1.35 6.42 -9.40
N VAL A 261 2.36 5.75 -9.96
CA VAL A 261 2.22 4.47 -10.68
C VAL A 261 3.33 3.50 -10.29
N SER A 262 3.01 2.21 -10.25
CA SER A 262 4.02 1.17 -10.19
C SER A 262 4.82 1.16 -11.49
N GLU A 263 6.12 0.86 -11.43
CA GLU A 263 7.00 1.01 -12.60
C GLU A 263 7.65 -0.29 -13.03
N TRP A 264 7.46 -0.66 -14.30
CA TRP A 264 8.12 -1.82 -14.91
C TRP A 264 9.65 -1.73 -14.86
N CYS A 265 10.28 -2.81 -14.41
CA CYS A 265 11.73 -3.01 -14.44
C CYS A 265 12.11 -4.10 -15.45
N SER A 266 13.38 -4.08 -15.90
CA SER A 266 13.95 -5.16 -16.70
C SER A 266 13.88 -6.51 -15.96
N PRO A 267 13.57 -7.61 -16.66
CA PRO A 267 13.42 -8.91 -16.01
C PRO A 267 14.77 -9.43 -15.48
N VAL A 268 14.74 -10.05 -14.30
CA VAL A 268 15.90 -10.72 -13.69
C VAL A 268 15.65 -12.22 -13.65
N GLY A 269 16.51 -13.00 -14.31
CA GLY A 269 16.31 -14.44 -14.46
C GLY A 269 14.99 -14.79 -15.17
N GLY A 270 14.58 -13.97 -16.14
CA GLY A 270 13.32 -14.13 -16.89
C GLY A 270 12.06 -13.67 -16.14
N ARG A 271 12.18 -13.21 -14.89
CA ARG A 271 11.04 -12.73 -14.10
C ARG A 271 10.88 -11.22 -14.20
N TRP A 272 9.72 -10.80 -14.65
CA TRP A 272 9.30 -9.40 -14.71
C TRP A 272 8.74 -8.93 -13.37
N GLY A 273 8.83 -7.63 -13.13
CA GLY A 273 8.25 -7.03 -11.94
C GLY A 273 8.24 -5.52 -11.97
N LEU A 274 7.59 -4.96 -10.95
CA LEU A 274 7.40 -3.53 -10.78
C LEU A 274 7.89 -3.04 -9.42
N ARG A 275 8.13 -1.73 -9.33
CA ARG A 275 8.61 -1.03 -8.14
C ARG A 275 7.78 0.25 -7.87
N GLY A 276 7.99 0.88 -6.71
CA GLY A 276 7.46 2.21 -6.39
C GLY A 276 6.05 2.25 -5.81
N GLY A 277 5.20 1.30 -6.19
CA GLY A 277 3.78 1.31 -5.82
C GLY A 277 3.02 2.43 -6.51
N SER A 278 1.70 2.40 -6.46
CA SER A 278 0.85 3.37 -7.17
C SER A 278 0.06 4.28 -6.23
N TRP A 279 -0.73 5.20 -6.81
CA TRP A 279 -1.62 6.10 -6.08
C TRP A 279 -2.65 5.40 -5.18
N THR A 280 -2.96 4.12 -5.39
CA THR A 280 -3.86 3.34 -4.51
C THR A 280 -3.13 2.56 -3.42
N HIS A 281 -1.83 2.32 -3.58
CA HIS A 281 -1.08 1.48 -2.66
C HIS A 281 -0.90 2.16 -1.30
N PRO A 282 -1.05 1.42 -0.18
CA PRO A 282 -0.80 1.95 1.15
C PRO A 282 0.70 2.17 1.37
N TYR A 283 1.06 2.98 2.37
CA TYR A 283 2.43 3.43 2.64
C TYR A 283 3.48 2.30 2.69
N TYR A 284 3.15 1.09 3.17
CA TYR A 284 4.12 -0.01 3.20
C TYR A 284 4.46 -0.55 1.80
N GLY A 285 3.56 -0.41 0.83
CA GLY A 285 3.80 -0.79 -0.56
C GLY A 285 4.73 0.15 -1.32
N LEU A 286 4.93 1.37 -0.80
CA LEU A 286 5.74 2.40 -1.44
C LEU A 286 7.21 2.38 -1.01
N ARG A 287 7.59 1.47 -0.10
CA ARG A 287 8.97 1.39 0.38
C ARG A 287 9.87 1.04 -0.80
N SER A 288 11.05 1.67 -0.89
CA SER A 288 11.97 1.52 -2.02
C SER A 288 12.42 0.07 -2.25
N THR A 289 12.28 -0.78 -1.24
CA THR A 289 12.66 -2.19 -1.19
C THR A 289 11.55 -3.14 -1.65
N VAL A 290 10.30 -2.67 -1.77
CA VAL A 290 9.17 -3.50 -2.19
C VAL A 290 9.28 -3.82 -3.67
N HIS A 291 8.89 -5.05 -4.02
CA HIS A 291 8.86 -5.55 -5.38
C HIS A 291 7.53 -6.25 -5.65
N TYR A 292 6.92 -5.90 -6.77
CA TYR A 292 5.67 -6.48 -7.24
C TYR A 292 5.96 -7.45 -8.39
N GLY A 293 5.36 -8.64 -8.34
CA GLY A 293 5.39 -9.54 -9.48
C GLY A 293 4.55 -8.96 -10.62
N GLY A 294 5.03 -9.08 -11.87
CA GLY A 294 4.30 -8.61 -13.04
C GLY A 294 4.25 -9.67 -14.13
N SER A 295 3.08 -9.85 -14.73
CA SER A 295 2.95 -10.59 -15.98
C SER A 295 3.29 -9.65 -17.13
N PRO A 296 4.29 -9.93 -17.99
CA PRO A 296 4.83 -8.94 -18.91
C PRO A 296 3.85 -8.46 -19.99
N GLY A 297 2.78 -9.21 -20.28
CA GLY A 297 1.70 -8.77 -21.19
C GLY A 297 0.58 -7.99 -20.49
N ALA A 298 0.53 -7.96 -19.15
CA ALA A 298 -0.52 -7.27 -18.42
C ALA A 298 -0.41 -5.75 -18.54
N CYS A 299 -1.55 -5.10 -18.76
CA CYS A 299 -1.64 -3.65 -18.94
C CYS A 299 -2.52 -3.06 -17.82
N GLY A 300 -1.98 -2.84 -16.63
CA GLY A 300 -2.76 -2.35 -15.48
C GLY A 300 -3.01 -0.83 -15.50
N PRO A 301 -4.11 -0.34 -14.90
CA PRO A 301 -4.37 1.10 -14.71
C PRO A 301 -3.42 1.78 -13.73
N LEU A 302 -2.61 0.99 -13.01
CA LEU A 302 -1.69 1.42 -11.97
C LEU A 302 -0.23 1.28 -12.41
N ASP A 303 0.01 0.73 -13.59
CA ASP A 303 1.33 0.28 -14.04
C ASP A 303 1.82 1.16 -15.18
N GLY A 304 2.85 1.94 -14.90
CA GLY A 304 3.62 2.72 -15.86
C GLY A 304 5.07 2.27 -15.87
N PHE A 305 5.98 3.16 -16.25
CA PHE A 305 7.41 2.86 -16.27
C PHE A 305 8.25 4.13 -16.41
N ARG A 306 9.55 3.97 -16.17
CA ARG A 306 10.58 4.96 -16.47
C ARG A 306 11.73 4.31 -17.22
N ILE A 307 12.63 5.10 -17.80
CA ILE A 307 13.75 4.58 -18.59
C ILE A 307 15.10 5.03 -18.03
N VAL A 308 16.13 4.28 -18.40
CA VAL A 308 17.53 4.64 -18.18
C VAL A 308 18.29 4.65 -19.50
N LEU A 309 19.28 5.52 -19.60
CA LEU A 309 20.15 5.65 -20.77
C LEU A 309 21.63 5.51 -20.35
N PRO A 310 22.48 4.96 -21.23
CA PRO A 310 23.90 4.80 -20.95
C PRO A 310 24.60 6.17 -20.81
N ALA A 311 25.75 6.19 -20.14
CA ALA A 311 26.46 7.43 -19.81
C ALA A 311 26.85 8.28 -21.03
N ASP A 312 27.09 7.64 -22.18
CA ASP A 312 27.48 8.27 -23.44
C ASP A 312 26.29 8.63 -24.35
N ALA A 313 25.06 8.54 -23.84
CA ALA A 313 23.84 8.90 -24.55
C ALA A 313 23.92 10.31 -25.16
N LYS A 314 23.42 10.45 -26.39
CA LYS A 314 23.41 11.72 -27.14
C LYS A 314 22.24 12.59 -26.66
N LEU A 315 22.48 13.32 -25.58
CA LEU A 315 21.51 14.18 -24.92
C LEU A 315 21.78 15.66 -25.18
N THR A 316 20.74 16.48 -25.24
CA THR A 316 20.84 17.92 -25.44
C THR A 316 20.75 18.67 -24.09
N PRO A 317 21.33 19.88 -23.98
CA PRO A 317 21.15 20.72 -22.80
C PRO A 317 19.67 21.04 -22.54
N VAL A 318 19.30 21.20 -21.27
CA VAL A 318 17.96 21.71 -20.92
C VAL A 318 17.82 23.15 -21.44
N PRO A 319 16.72 23.49 -22.13
CA PRO A 319 16.47 24.86 -22.58
C PRO A 319 16.48 25.87 -21.42
N ALA A 320 17.05 27.06 -21.67
CA ALA A 320 17.09 28.14 -20.69
C ALA A 320 15.68 28.48 -20.19
N GLY A 321 15.50 28.62 -18.86
CA GLY A 321 14.20 28.85 -18.23
C GLY A 321 13.40 27.58 -17.87
N HIS A 322 13.87 26.38 -18.26
CA HIS A 322 13.29 25.08 -17.85
C HIS A 322 14.19 24.32 -16.85
N GLU A 323 15.13 25.03 -16.24
CA GLU A 323 16.13 24.46 -15.32
C GLU A 323 15.50 23.91 -14.03
N SER A 324 14.44 24.56 -13.54
CA SER A 324 13.75 24.25 -12.28
C SER A 324 12.94 22.94 -12.27
N GLY A 325 12.93 22.18 -13.37
CA GLY A 325 12.14 20.95 -13.49
C GLY A 325 10.65 21.20 -13.75
N PRO A 326 9.81 20.14 -13.68
CA PRO A 326 8.36 20.28 -13.78
C PRO A 326 7.84 21.28 -12.75
N LYS A 327 6.84 22.09 -13.12
CA LYS A 327 6.20 23.00 -12.17
C LYS A 327 5.48 22.15 -11.12
N LEU A 328 5.98 22.16 -9.88
CA LEU A 328 5.33 21.46 -8.77
C LEU A 328 3.86 21.83 -8.75
N ALA A 329 3.00 20.82 -8.72
CA ALA A 329 1.60 21.04 -8.46
C ALA A 329 1.48 21.75 -7.11
N PRO A 330 0.55 22.72 -6.96
CA PRO A 330 0.30 23.28 -5.64
C PRO A 330 0.01 22.11 -4.69
N PRO A 331 0.62 22.10 -3.49
CA PRO A 331 0.33 21.05 -2.53
C PRO A 331 -1.18 20.97 -2.33
N LEU A 332 -1.70 19.75 -2.19
CA LEU A 332 -3.09 19.54 -1.83
C LEU A 332 -3.30 20.19 -0.46
N GLU A 333 -3.77 21.43 -0.44
CA GLU A 333 -3.88 22.22 0.78
C GLU A 333 -4.92 21.62 1.74
N PRO A 334 -4.58 21.45 3.02
CA PRO A 334 -5.52 21.52 4.13
C PRO A 334 -5.47 22.91 4.80
N ALA A 335 -5.38 23.99 4.02
CA ALA A 335 -5.13 25.35 4.54
C ALA A 335 -6.20 25.89 5.50
N ALA A 336 -7.39 25.28 5.59
CA ALA A 336 -8.44 25.73 6.50
C ALA A 336 -8.44 25.01 7.87
N LEU A 337 -7.73 23.89 8.04
CA LEU A 337 -7.79 23.09 9.28
C LEU A 337 -6.57 23.28 10.20
N LEU A 338 -5.41 23.64 9.66
CA LEU A 338 -4.19 23.80 10.47
C LEU A 338 -3.99 25.20 11.05
N ALA A 339 -4.58 26.24 10.45
CA ALA A 339 -4.40 27.62 10.92
C ALA A 339 -5.34 28.04 12.08
N ALA A 340 -6.34 27.22 12.43
CA ALA A 340 -7.31 27.54 13.48
C ALA A 340 -7.02 26.87 14.85
N SER A 341 -5.93 26.10 14.98
CA SER A 341 -5.57 25.39 16.23
C SER A 341 -4.42 26.10 16.99
N ALA A 342 -4.37 27.42 16.91
CA ALA A 342 -3.46 28.24 17.69
C ALA A 342 -4.25 29.23 18.56
N ASN A 343 -5.16 28.72 19.40
CA ASN A 343 -5.42 29.32 20.71
C ASN A 343 -6.45 28.54 21.54
N LYS A 344 -6.15 28.51 22.86
CA LYS A 344 -6.90 27.96 24.00
C LYS A 344 -6.73 26.47 24.26
N GLN A 345 -5.65 26.14 24.97
CA GLN A 345 -5.64 25.01 25.90
C GLN A 345 -6.54 25.31 27.11
N PRO A 346 -7.31 24.33 27.57
CA PRO A 346 -7.54 24.11 28.98
C PRO A 346 -7.01 22.73 29.43
N ALA A 347 -6.74 22.66 30.73
CA ALA A 347 -6.01 21.64 31.45
C ALA A 347 -6.71 20.26 31.50
N ASP A 348 -5.99 19.22 31.06
CA ASP A 348 -5.78 18.01 31.87
C ASP A 348 -4.44 17.36 31.46
N SER A 349 -3.47 17.44 32.36
CA SER A 349 -2.06 17.16 32.12
C SER A 349 -1.70 15.73 32.52
N ARG A 350 -2.29 14.72 31.89
CA ARG A 350 -1.71 13.38 31.83
C ARG A 350 -1.19 13.10 30.43
N ARG A 351 0.14 13.02 30.31
CA ARG A 351 0.79 12.57 29.09
C ARG A 351 0.32 11.14 28.81
N LEU A 352 -0.34 10.93 27.68
CA LEU A 352 -0.73 9.59 27.23
C LEU A 352 0.52 8.69 27.08
N PRO A 353 0.40 7.36 27.28
CA PRO A 353 1.51 6.44 27.02
C PRO A 353 1.96 6.54 25.55
N GLN A 354 3.23 6.29 25.27
CA GLN A 354 3.78 6.34 23.90
C GLN A 354 3.25 5.21 23.00
N SER A 355 2.73 4.14 23.60
CA SER A 355 2.12 3.04 22.86
C SER A 355 1.06 2.32 23.68
N VAL A 356 0.04 1.82 23.00
CA VAL A 356 -1.03 0.98 23.55
C VAL A 356 -1.29 -0.16 22.57
N ASP A 357 -1.51 -1.38 23.08
CA ASP A 357 -1.77 -2.56 22.26
C ASP A 357 -2.84 -3.46 22.89
N LEU A 358 -4.01 -3.54 22.24
CA LEU A 358 -5.13 -4.41 22.67
C LEU A 358 -5.14 -5.75 21.93
N ARG A 359 -4.24 -5.99 20.98
CA ARG A 359 -4.19 -7.25 20.21
C ARG A 359 -4.01 -8.48 21.10
N PRO A 360 -3.10 -8.49 22.11
CA PRO A 360 -2.96 -9.64 23.00
C PRO A 360 -4.26 -10.01 23.73
N GLN A 361 -5.04 -9.01 24.14
CA GLN A 361 -6.33 -9.22 24.81
C GLN A 361 -7.38 -9.79 23.85
N LEU A 362 -7.45 -9.23 22.63
CA LEU A 362 -8.33 -9.74 21.58
C LEU A 362 -8.00 -11.19 21.23
N ASP A 363 -6.72 -11.52 21.08
CA ASP A 363 -6.25 -12.87 20.76
C ASP A 363 -6.54 -13.85 21.89
N ALA A 364 -6.33 -13.45 23.15
CA ALA A 364 -6.67 -14.26 24.32
C ALA A 364 -8.17 -14.57 24.41
N TRP A 365 -9.02 -13.69 23.88
CA TRP A 365 -10.46 -13.90 23.76
C TRP A 365 -10.87 -14.59 22.44
N GLY A 366 -9.94 -14.96 21.57
CA GLY A 366 -10.28 -15.54 20.26
C GLY A 366 -11.01 -14.57 19.33
N LEU A 367 -10.84 -13.26 19.54
CA LEU A 367 -11.44 -12.17 18.77
C LEU A 367 -10.43 -11.54 17.79
N GLY A 368 -9.43 -12.33 17.36
CA GLY A 368 -8.47 -11.92 16.36
C GLY A 368 -9.11 -11.55 15.01
N PRO A 369 -8.29 -11.11 14.03
CA PRO A 369 -8.78 -10.67 12.73
C PRO A 369 -9.56 -11.77 11.99
N ARG A 370 -10.72 -11.39 11.41
CA ARG A 370 -11.53 -12.24 10.54
C ARG A 370 -11.55 -11.62 9.13
N SER A 371 -11.43 -12.43 8.08
CA SER A 371 -11.46 -11.94 6.70
C SER A 371 -12.89 -11.74 6.20
N GLN A 372 -13.19 -10.58 5.62
CA GLN A 372 -14.47 -10.31 4.97
C GLN A 372 -14.60 -10.93 3.57
N GLY A 373 -13.50 -11.44 3.00
CA GLY A 373 -13.44 -11.92 1.62
C GLY A 373 -13.67 -10.79 0.60
N ALA A 374 -14.39 -11.09 -0.48
CA ALA A 374 -14.68 -10.13 -1.55
C ALA A 374 -15.92 -9.24 -1.29
N ARG A 375 -16.60 -9.41 -0.13
CA ARG A 375 -17.84 -8.70 0.21
C ARG A 375 -17.56 -7.28 0.70
N GLY A 376 -18.51 -6.37 0.49
CA GLY A 376 -18.45 -4.95 0.87
C GLY A 376 -18.67 -4.66 2.36
N THR A 377 -18.43 -5.63 3.24
CA THR A 377 -18.94 -5.66 4.63
C THR A 377 -17.98 -5.08 5.68
N CYS A 378 -16.96 -4.32 5.28
CA CYS A 378 -15.93 -3.81 6.20
C CYS A 378 -16.51 -3.04 7.40
N SER A 379 -17.53 -2.21 7.20
CA SER A 379 -18.19 -1.45 8.26
C SER A 379 -18.98 -2.35 9.21
N VAL A 380 -19.59 -3.42 8.69
CA VAL A 380 -20.29 -4.43 9.48
C VAL A 380 -19.32 -5.18 10.39
N PHE A 381 -18.17 -5.61 9.85
CA PHE A 381 -17.10 -6.24 10.62
C PHE A 381 -16.59 -5.35 11.74
N VAL A 382 -16.37 -4.07 11.46
CA VAL A 382 -15.88 -3.11 12.46
C VAL A 382 -16.91 -2.87 13.56
N THR A 383 -18.18 -2.70 13.20
CA THR A 383 -19.26 -2.50 14.17
C THR A 383 -19.46 -3.75 15.04
N ALA A 384 -19.49 -4.93 14.42
CA ALA A 384 -19.54 -6.20 15.13
C ALA A 384 -18.32 -6.37 16.05
N ALA A 385 -17.12 -6.03 15.61
CA ALA A 385 -15.90 -6.16 16.42
C ALA A 385 -15.86 -5.18 17.61
N ALA A 386 -16.42 -3.97 17.48
CA ALA A 386 -16.59 -3.06 18.60
C ALA A 386 -17.58 -3.62 19.64
N LEU A 387 -18.70 -4.20 19.18
CA LEU A 387 -19.68 -4.89 20.02
C LEU A 387 -19.07 -6.14 20.68
N GLU A 388 -18.31 -6.95 19.94
CA GLU A 388 -17.59 -8.13 20.44
C GLU A 388 -16.71 -7.76 21.62
N PHE A 389 -15.94 -6.67 21.51
CA PHE A 389 -15.09 -6.21 22.59
C PHE A 389 -15.89 -5.77 23.82
N ALA A 390 -16.95 -4.97 23.63
CA ALA A 390 -17.78 -4.51 24.73
C ALA A 390 -18.46 -5.68 25.47
N VAL A 391 -19.07 -6.59 24.72
CA VAL A 391 -19.74 -7.79 25.24
C VAL A 391 -18.74 -8.74 25.91
N SER A 392 -17.58 -8.96 25.31
CA SER A 392 -16.55 -9.84 25.87
C SER A 392 -15.95 -9.29 27.15
N LYS A 393 -15.80 -7.97 27.24
CA LYS A 393 -15.36 -7.28 28.46
C LYS A 393 -16.42 -7.36 29.56
N HIS A 394 -17.71 -7.30 29.22
CA HIS A 394 -18.81 -7.54 30.18
C HIS A 394 -18.78 -8.96 30.75
N TYR A 395 -18.62 -9.98 29.90
CA TYR A 395 -18.61 -11.37 30.34
C TYR A 395 -17.26 -11.89 30.86
N GLY A 396 -16.19 -11.11 30.72
CA GLY A 396 -14.82 -11.54 31.05
C GLY A 396 -14.28 -12.67 30.16
N ARG A 397 -14.88 -12.92 29.00
CA ARG A 397 -14.50 -13.98 28.05
C ARG A 397 -14.85 -13.58 26.62
N GLY A 398 -14.19 -14.20 25.64
CA GLY A 398 -14.49 -13.99 24.24
C GLY A 398 -15.91 -14.41 23.83
N VAL A 399 -16.63 -13.49 23.22
CA VAL A 399 -17.95 -13.71 22.62
C VAL A 399 -17.94 -13.20 21.17
N PRO A 400 -17.60 -14.04 20.19
CA PRO A 400 -17.67 -13.69 18.77
C PRO A 400 -19.12 -13.44 18.35
N LEU A 401 -19.35 -12.37 17.59
CA LEU A 401 -20.70 -11.93 17.18
C LEU A 401 -20.90 -12.04 15.68
N SER A 402 -22.15 -12.31 15.29
CA SER A 402 -22.54 -12.55 13.90
C SER A 402 -22.52 -11.27 13.08
N VAL A 403 -21.56 -11.21 12.13
CA VAL A 403 -21.53 -10.15 11.10
C VAL A 403 -22.75 -10.25 10.20
N GLU A 404 -23.17 -11.48 9.85
CA GLU A 404 -24.31 -11.70 8.97
C GLU A 404 -25.62 -11.20 9.60
N PHE A 405 -25.82 -11.47 10.89
CA PHE A 405 -26.99 -11.00 11.63
C PHE A 405 -27.01 -9.48 11.70
N LEU A 406 -25.87 -8.84 11.98
CA LEU A 406 -25.82 -7.38 12.05
C LEU A 406 -26.16 -6.73 10.70
N ASN A 407 -25.68 -7.31 9.59
CA ASN A 407 -26.03 -6.83 8.25
C ASN A 407 -27.53 -7.00 7.97
N TRP A 408 -28.11 -8.16 8.33
CA TRP A 408 -29.56 -8.38 8.26
C TRP A 408 -30.35 -7.37 9.12
N ALA A 409 -29.97 -7.19 10.38
CA ALA A 409 -30.62 -6.31 11.34
C ALA A 409 -30.61 -4.85 10.85
N SER A 410 -29.47 -4.40 10.33
CA SER A 410 -29.33 -3.08 9.70
C SER A 410 -30.29 -2.92 8.54
N ASN A 411 -30.31 -3.86 7.59
CA ASN A 411 -31.18 -3.83 6.42
C ASN A 411 -32.67 -3.78 6.81
N ARG A 412 -33.08 -4.50 7.85
CA ARG A 412 -34.47 -4.46 8.35
C ARG A 412 -34.84 -3.13 8.98
N ALA A 413 -33.94 -2.56 9.78
CA ALA A 413 -34.17 -1.27 10.43
C ALA A 413 -34.28 -0.09 9.46
N ILE A 414 -33.73 -0.21 8.24
CA ILE A 414 -33.73 0.88 7.25
C ILE A 414 -34.45 0.54 5.95
N ASP A 415 -35.15 -0.60 5.90
CA ASP A 415 -35.86 -1.10 4.71
C ASP A 415 -34.98 -1.13 3.45
N ARG A 416 -33.83 -1.81 3.56
CA ARG A 416 -32.87 -2.01 2.45
C ARG A 416 -32.49 -3.48 2.29
N ASN A 417 -31.76 -3.75 1.21
CA ASN A 417 -31.21 -5.06 0.92
C ASN A 417 -29.79 -4.96 0.35
N ALA A 418 -28.85 -4.51 1.19
CA ALA A 418 -27.48 -4.21 0.81
C ALA A 418 -26.46 -5.09 1.56
N ASP A 419 -25.33 -5.37 0.89
CA ASP A 419 -24.21 -6.10 1.48
C ASP A 419 -23.21 -5.12 2.12
N GLY A 420 -23.52 -4.67 3.34
CA GLY A 420 -22.82 -3.59 4.03
C GLY A 420 -23.72 -2.37 4.29
N GLY A 421 -23.22 -1.40 5.05
CA GLY A 421 -23.97 -0.21 5.42
C GLY A 421 -23.13 0.84 6.15
N PHE A 422 -23.71 2.01 6.43
CA PHE A 422 -23.04 3.03 7.24
C PHE A 422 -23.10 2.66 8.73
N PHE A 423 -22.16 3.15 9.54
CA PHE A 423 -22.16 2.85 10.98
C PHE A 423 -23.46 3.25 11.67
N HIS A 424 -24.07 4.37 11.30
CA HIS A 424 -25.33 4.77 11.92
C HIS A 424 -26.48 3.80 11.61
N ASP A 425 -26.51 3.23 10.39
CA ASP A 425 -27.51 2.24 9.99
C ASP A 425 -27.31 0.92 10.76
N LEU A 426 -26.05 0.50 10.88
CA LEU A 426 -25.66 -0.72 11.58
C LEU A 426 -26.00 -0.63 13.07
N LEU A 427 -25.69 0.51 13.70
CA LEU A 427 -26.02 0.76 15.10
C LEU A 427 -27.53 0.87 15.32
N LYS A 428 -28.28 1.46 14.38
CA LYS A 428 -29.75 1.43 14.41
C LYS A 428 -30.29 0.00 14.34
N GLY A 429 -29.74 -0.83 13.44
CA GLY A 429 -30.08 -2.25 13.35
C GLY A 429 -29.83 -3.00 14.66
N PHE A 430 -28.69 -2.74 15.31
CA PHE A 430 -28.39 -3.28 16.63
C PHE A 430 -29.39 -2.78 17.70
N ASP A 431 -29.73 -1.50 17.73
CA ASP A 431 -30.66 -0.93 18.71
C ASP A 431 -32.08 -1.50 18.57
N GLU A 432 -32.53 -1.82 17.35
CA GLU A 432 -33.86 -2.38 17.09
C GLU A 432 -33.91 -3.90 17.25
N HIS A 433 -32.88 -4.63 16.81
CA HIS A 433 -32.92 -6.09 16.69
C HIS A 433 -31.86 -6.84 17.52
N GLY A 434 -30.83 -6.14 18.01
CA GLY A 434 -29.68 -6.74 18.69
C GLY A 434 -28.68 -7.39 17.72
N ILE A 435 -27.86 -8.29 18.25
CA ILE A 435 -26.91 -9.09 17.47
C ILE A 435 -26.70 -10.44 18.14
N CYS A 436 -26.72 -11.54 17.38
CA CYS A 436 -26.51 -12.88 17.93
C CYS A 436 -25.03 -13.30 17.93
N PRO A 437 -24.65 -14.33 18.71
CA PRO A 437 -23.36 -14.99 18.58
C PRO A 437 -23.07 -15.51 17.16
N GLU A 438 -21.81 -15.47 16.73
CA GLU A 438 -21.38 -15.92 15.39
C GLU A 438 -21.80 -17.37 15.08
N ARG A 439 -21.84 -18.25 16.08
CA ARG A 439 -22.23 -19.65 15.91
C ARG A 439 -23.71 -19.85 15.53
N ASP A 440 -24.57 -18.88 15.85
CA ASP A 440 -26.02 -18.97 15.66
C ASP A 440 -26.42 -18.47 14.26
N LEU A 441 -25.59 -17.61 13.64
CA LEU A 441 -25.70 -17.23 12.24
C LEU A 441 -24.31 -16.93 11.65
N PRO A 442 -23.58 -17.93 11.13
CA PRO A 442 -22.21 -17.75 10.65
C PRO A 442 -22.11 -16.87 9.40
N TYR A 443 -20.99 -16.16 9.27
CA TYR A 443 -20.72 -15.33 8.09
C TYR A 443 -20.65 -16.15 6.79
N ALA A 444 -21.42 -15.75 5.79
CA ALA A 444 -21.49 -16.43 4.50
C ALA A 444 -20.50 -15.85 3.48
N LYS A 445 -20.04 -16.69 2.53
CA LYS A 445 -19.16 -16.24 1.44
C LYS A 445 -19.86 -15.32 0.44
N GLN A 446 -21.17 -15.46 0.30
CA GLN A 446 -22.02 -14.68 -0.60
C GLN A 446 -23.15 -14.07 0.21
N PHE A 447 -23.55 -12.85 -0.17
CA PHE A 447 -24.69 -12.18 0.43
C PHE A 447 -25.99 -12.84 -0.01
N ASP A 448 -26.84 -13.17 0.95
CA ASP A 448 -28.20 -13.65 0.70
C ASP A 448 -29.23 -12.57 1.09
N PRO A 449 -29.86 -11.92 0.10
CA PRO A 449 -30.86 -10.88 0.34
C PRO A 449 -32.16 -11.40 0.98
N GLN A 450 -32.37 -12.72 0.99
CA GLN A 450 -33.57 -13.39 1.51
C GLN A 450 -33.31 -14.08 2.85
N LEU A 451 -32.12 -13.92 3.41
CA LEU A 451 -31.76 -14.51 4.69
C LEU A 451 -32.73 -14.08 5.80
N GLU A 452 -33.23 -15.06 6.55
CA GLU A 452 -33.99 -14.84 7.78
C GLU A 452 -33.30 -15.59 8.94
N PRO A 453 -32.92 -14.90 10.03
CA PRO A 453 -32.38 -15.55 11.21
C PRO A 453 -33.37 -16.52 11.86
N SER A 454 -32.85 -17.56 12.51
CA SER A 454 -33.70 -18.49 13.28
C SER A 454 -34.29 -17.81 14.51
N ALA A 455 -35.33 -18.43 15.09
CA ALA A 455 -35.93 -17.94 16.33
C ALA A 455 -34.89 -17.88 17.47
N GLU A 456 -33.99 -18.86 17.54
CA GLU A 456 -32.91 -18.92 18.53
C GLU A 456 -31.92 -17.76 18.34
N ALA A 457 -31.55 -17.44 17.10
CA ALA A 457 -30.68 -16.31 16.80
C ALA A 457 -31.33 -14.97 17.18
N LEU A 458 -32.63 -14.80 16.92
CA LEU A 458 -33.41 -13.61 17.31
C LEU A 458 -33.48 -13.46 18.84
N GLU A 459 -33.71 -14.54 19.58
CA GLU A 459 -33.73 -14.50 21.05
C GLU A 459 -32.35 -14.21 21.63
N ALA A 460 -31.28 -14.83 21.10
CA ALA A 460 -29.92 -14.54 21.51
C ALA A 460 -29.54 -13.08 21.24
N ALA A 461 -30.01 -12.50 20.12
CA ALA A 461 -29.79 -11.11 19.79
C ALA A 461 -30.44 -10.14 20.78
N LYS A 462 -31.67 -10.43 21.22
CA LYS A 462 -32.36 -9.65 22.26
C LYS A 462 -31.59 -9.65 23.58
N ALA A 463 -30.99 -10.79 23.96
CA ALA A 463 -30.22 -10.89 25.19
C ALA A 463 -28.96 -10.00 25.18
N ILE A 464 -28.24 -9.94 24.07
CA ILE A 464 -27.07 -9.06 23.92
C ILE A 464 -27.50 -7.58 23.88
N ARG A 465 -28.61 -7.26 23.21
CA ARG A 465 -29.18 -5.91 23.19
C ARG A 465 -29.54 -5.42 24.59
N ALA A 466 -30.04 -6.31 25.45
CA ALA A 466 -30.42 -5.99 26.82
C ALA A 466 -29.23 -5.60 27.73
N LEU A 467 -27.98 -5.82 27.30
CA LEU A 467 -26.80 -5.28 27.98
C LEU A 467 -26.71 -3.75 27.90
N ASP A 468 -27.48 -3.13 27.00
CA ASP A 468 -27.56 -1.67 26.80
C ASP A 468 -26.18 -1.01 26.59
N PRO A 469 -25.37 -1.49 25.63
CA PRO A 469 -24.08 -0.89 25.36
C PRO A 469 -24.26 0.54 24.82
N LYS A 470 -23.43 1.47 25.29
CA LYS A 470 -23.50 2.89 24.92
C LYS A 470 -22.51 3.22 23.83
N VAL A 471 -23.03 3.73 22.73
CA VAL A 471 -22.24 4.27 21.63
C VAL A 471 -21.80 5.70 21.97
N HIS A 472 -20.50 5.93 21.90
CA HIS A 472 -19.89 7.23 22.10
C HIS A 472 -19.23 7.69 20.80
N TRP A 473 -19.80 8.72 20.17
CA TRP A 473 -19.25 9.31 18.96
C TRP A 473 -18.12 10.29 19.30
N ILE A 474 -16.94 10.06 18.74
CA ILE A 474 -15.83 11.04 18.75
C ILE A 474 -16.01 12.02 17.60
N ASN A 475 -16.37 11.50 16.42
CA ASN A 475 -16.74 12.32 15.27
C ASN A 475 -17.94 11.66 14.56
N PRO A 476 -19.17 12.12 14.79
CA PRO A 476 -20.32 11.67 14.01
C PRO A 476 -20.19 12.15 12.57
N TRP A 477 -20.68 11.35 11.62
CA TRP A 477 -20.49 11.52 10.17
C TRP A 477 -20.52 12.99 9.69
N LYS A 478 -19.34 13.51 9.34
CA LYS A 478 -19.13 14.82 8.70
C LYS A 478 -18.17 14.63 7.52
N PRO A 479 -18.68 14.29 6.32
CA PRO A 479 -17.87 13.76 5.21
C PRO A 479 -16.88 14.76 4.58
N GLN A 480 -16.80 16.02 5.03
CA GLN A 480 -15.98 17.07 4.41
C GLN A 480 -14.90 17.67 5.33
N ALA A 481 -14.72 17.15 6.54
CA ALA A 481 -13.63 17.57 7.41
C ALA A 481 -12.92 16.32 7.94
N GLY A 482 -11.62 16.21 7.69
CA GLY A 482 -10.78 15.27 8.42
C GLY A 482 -10.92 15.49 9.94
N LEU A 483 -10.39 14.57 10.73
CA LEU A 483 -10.39 14.66 12.17
C LEU A 483 -9.53 15.85 12.64
N THR A 484 -10.02 16.55 13.66
CA THR A 484 -9.27 17.61 14.33
C THR A 484 -8.20 17.01 15.25
N ASP A 485 -7.24 17.81 15.70
CA ASP A 485 -6.27 17.36 16.70
C ASP A 485 -6.95 16.91 18.00
N GLU A 486 -8.09 17.49 18.34
CA GLU A 486 -8.90 17.08 19.48
C GLU A 486 -9.51 15.69 19.27
N HIS A 487 -10.09 15.42 18.10
CA HIS A 487 -10.56 14.06 17.78
C HIS A 487 -9.40 13.05 17.85
N MET A 488 -8.22 13.40 17.32
CA MET A 488 -7.03 12.52 17.38
C MET A 488 -6.58 12.26 18.82
N ARG A 489 -6.62 13.27 19.69
CA ARG A 489 -6.35 13.10 21.12
C ARG A 489 -7.39 12.19 21.78
N GLN A 490 -8.68 12.39 21.50
CA GLN A 490 -9.76 11.56 22.04
C GLN A 490 -9.62 10.10 21.62
N ILE A 491 -9.29 9.83 20.36
CA ILE A 491 -9.03 8.46 19.89
C ILE A 491 -7.91 7.81 20.72
N ARG A 492 -6.76 8.48 20.87
CA ARG A 492 -5.64 7.93 21.65
C ARG A 492 -5.98 7.79 23.13
N ALA A 493 -6.75 8.71 23.70
CA ALA A 493 -7.20 8.62 25.09
C ALA A 493 -8.15 7.42 25.29
N THR A 494 -9.10 7.20 24.37
CA THR A 494 -10.02 6.04 24.39
C THR A 494 -9.26 4.73 24.29
N LEU A 495 -8.28 4.65 23.37
CA LEU A 495 -7.41 3.48 23.26
C LEU A 495 -6.61 3.25 24.54
N ALA A 496 -6.02 4.30 25.12
CA ALA A 496 -5.29 4.23 26.39
C ALA A 496 -6.17 3.82 27.58
N ALA A 497 -7.47 4.12 27.54
CA ALA A 497 -8.45 3.62 28.51
C ALA A 497 -8.86 2.15 28.28
N GLY A 498 -8.26 1.48 27.28
CA GLY A 498 -8.50 0.06 27.01
C GLY A 498 -9.78 -0.21 26.22
N TRP A 499 -10.15 0.72 25.33
CA TRP A 499 -11.31 0.60 24.45
C TRP A 499 -10.89 0.73 22.98
N PRO A 500 -11.23 -0.24 22.11
CA PRO A 500 -10.99 -0.10 20.69
C PRO A 500 -11.92 0.97 20.10
N VAL A 501 -11.49 1.55 18.98
CA VAL A 501 -12.20 2.65 18.31
C VAL A 501 -12.55 2.24 16.90
N ALA A 502 -13.84 2.30 16.55
CA ALA A 502 -14.31 2.12 15.19
C ALA A 502 -14.01 3.38 14.37
N ALA A 503 -13.36 3.21 13.23
CA ALA A 503 -12.95 4.29 12.34
C ALA A 503 -13.40 3.98 10.91
N GLY A 504 -14.30 4.79 10.37
CA GLY A 504 -14.88 4.59 9.05
C GLY A 504 -14.26 5.54 8.03
N SER A 505 -14.07 4.99 6.83
CA SER A 505 -13.52 5.67 5.66
C SER A 505 -14.01 4.91 4.42
N GLY A 506 -13.33 5.04 3.27
CA GLY A 506 -13.57 4.15 2.12
C GLY A 506 -13.37 2.65 2.45
N HIS A 507 -12.55 2.33 3.46
CA HIS A 507 -12.46 0.99 4.06
C HIS A 507 -12.45 1.13 5.58
N SER A 508 -13.48 0.61 6.24
CA SER A 508 -13.65 0.75 7.69
C SER A 508 -12.66 -0.13 8.44
N ARG A 509 -12.13 0.37 9.55
CA ARG A 509 -11.10 -0.29 10.37
C ARG A 509 -11.41 -0.15 11.86
N LEU A 510 -11.06 -1.18 12.65
CA LEU A 510 -11.08 -1.09 14.11
C LEU A 510 -9.68 -0.78 14.61
N LEU A 511 -9.50 0.40 15.20
CA LEU A 511 -8.27 0.79 15.87
C LEU A 511 -8.21 0.06 17.22
N VAL A 512 -7.13 -0.68 17.44
CA VAL A 512 -6.93 -1.56 18.61
C VAL A 512 -5.64 -1.22 19.35
N GLY A 513 -5.05 -0.08 19.06
CA GLY A 513 -3.85 0.40 19.72
C GLY A 513 -3.18 1.51 18.92
N TYR A 514 -2.06 2.00 19.43
CA TYR A 514 -1.23 2.96 18.73
C TYR A 514 0.22 2.89 19.20
N ARG A 515 1.11 3.49 18.41
CA ARG A 515 2.52 3.69 18.72
C ARG A 515 2.96 5.04 18.16
N ASP A 516 3.49 5.89 19.03
CA ASP A 516 4.18 7.11 18.61
C ASP A 516 5.44 6.71 17.85
N ASP A 517 5.63 7.30 16.68
CA ASP A 517 6.73 7.02 15.77
C ASP A 517 7.04 8.31 15.00
N PRO A 518 8.10 9.05 15.39
CA PRO A 518 8.45 10.33 14.77
C PRO A 518 8.73 10.24 13.27
N ASP A 519 9.12 9.05 12.78
CA ASP A 519 9.43 8.82 11.37
C ASP A 519 8.17 8.45 10.57
N ALA A 520 7.06 8.12 11.25
CA ALA A 520 5.78 7.84 10.62
C ALA A 520 5.01 9.13 10.30
N PRO A 521 4.26 9.16 9.16
CA PRO A 521 3.43 10.31 8.80
C PRO A 521 2.42 10.69 9.91
N GLY A 522 2.50 11.93 10.40
CA GLY A 522 1.68 12.41 11.52
C GLY A 522 2.21 12.04 12.90
N GLY A 523 3.43 11.50 13.01
CA GLY A 523 4.13 11.23 14.28
C GLY A 523 3.74 9.93 14.98
N GLY A 524 3.08 9.01 14.27
CA GLY A 524 2.74 7.70 14.82
C GLY A 524 1.86 6.86 13.92
N VAL A 525 1.55 5.66 14.40
CA VAL A 525 0.65 4.70 13.76
C VAL A 525 -0.40 4.20 14.73
N PHE A 526 -1.58 3.88 14.22
CA PHE A 526 -2.58 3.06 14.89
C PHE A 526 -2.39 1.60 14.51
N LEU A 527 -2.52 0.72 15.50
CA LEU A 527 -2.64 -0.72 15.31
C LEU A 527 -4.09 -1.03 14.95
N VAL A 528 -4.31 -1.86 13.94
CA VAL A 528 -5.63 -2.06 13.35
C VAL A 528 -5.98 -3.54 13.27
N LYS A 529 -7.21 -3.91 13.62
CA LYS A 529 -7.84 -5.18 13.23
C LYS A 529 -8.55 -4.96 11.90
N ASP A 530 -7.99 -5.49 10.80
CA ASP A 530 -8.42 -5.20 9.42
C ASP A 530 -9.09 -6.42 8.78
N SER A 531 -10.39 -6.31 8.48
CA SER A 531 -11.16 -7.38 7.87
C SER A 531 -10.89 -7.57 6.38
N GLY A 532 -10.41 -6.54 5.67
CA GLY A 532 -10.02 -6.62 4.27
C GLY A 532 -8.75 -7.47 4.10
N ALA A 533 -7.78 -7.25 4.98
CA ALA A 533 -6.57 -8.07 5.04
C ALA A 533 -6.78 -9.42 5.75
N GLY A 534 -7.79 -9.53 6.61
CA GLY A 534 -7.95 -10.66 7.52
C GLY A 534 -6.77 -10.77 8.50
N ALA A 535 -6.17 -9.65 8.87
CA ALA A 535 -4.94 -9.58 9.65
C ALA A 535 -4.91 -8.32 10.52
N TYR A 536 -3.97 -8.28 11.47
CA TYR A 536 -3.61 -7.02 12.11
C TYR A 536 -2.73 -6.21 11.15
N THR A 537 -3.05 -4.93 10.99
CA THR A 537 -2.31 -4.00 10.14
C THR A 537 -1.99 -2.73 10.93
N GLU A 538 -1.31 -1.79 10.27
CA GLU A 538 -1.02 -0.47 10.83
C GLU A 538 -1.49 0.61 9.85
N VAL A 539 -1.95 1.74 10.37
CA VAL A 539 -2.27 2.95 9.58
C VAL A 539 -1.70 4.17 10.28
N THR A 540 -1.24 5.16 9.52
CA THR A 540 -0.55 6.32 10.10
C THR A 540 -1.54 7.28 10.77
N TYR A 541 -1.06 8.09 11.71
CA TYR A 541 -1.85 9.15 12.33
C TYR A 541 -2.37 10.13 11.29
N GLU A 542 -1.53 10.50 10.31
CA GLU A 542 -1.96 11.39 9.23
C GLU A 542 -3.09 10.75 8.40
N PHE A 543 -3.02 9.45 8.09
CA PHE A 543 -4.09 8.79 7.34
C PHE A 543 -5.42 8.87 8.09
N VAL A 544 -5.41 8.49 9.37
CA VAL A 544 -6.62 8.53 10.22
C VAL A 544 -7.14 9.96 10.33
N GLN A 545 -6.25 10.93 10.55
CA GLN A 545 -6.64 12.33 10.66
C GLN A 545 -7.32 12.86 9.40
N VAL A 546 -7.01 12.31 8.24
CA VAL A 546 -7.43 12.90 6.95
C VAL A 546 -8.59 12.17 6.32
N LYS A 547 -8.57 10.84 6.38
CA LYS A 547 -9.47 9.98 5.61
C LYS A 547 -10.58 9.37 6.44
N VAL A 548 -10.45 9.37 7.76
CA VAL A 548 -11.49 8.87 8.64
C VAL A 548 -12.53 9.96 8.85
N GLY A 549 -13.78 9.65 8.50
CA GLY A 549 -14.90 10.57 8.58
C GLY A 549 -15.78 10.34 9.80
N ASP A 550 -15.93 9.09 10.21
CA ASP A 550 -16.83 8.66 11.29
C ASP A 550 -16.06 7.82 12.32
N VAL A 551 -16.18 8.22 13.58
CA VAL A 551 -15.42 7.64 14.68
C VAL A 551 -16.32 7.46 15.89
N PHE A 552 -16.39 6.23 16.39
CA PHE A 552 -17.08 5.91 17.64
C PHE A 552 -16.39 4.79 18.41
N TRP A 553 -16.78 4.64 19.67
CA TRP A 553 -16.43 3.47 20.48
C TRP A 553 -17.67 3.05 21.28
N ILE A 554 -17.65 1.83 21.83
CA ILE A 554 -18.79 1.25 22.54
C ILE A 554 -18.39 0.92 23.98
N GLU A 555 -19.14 1.47 24.93
CA GLU A 555 -19.06 1.13 26.35
C GLU A 555 -20.08 0.04 26.69
N PRO A 556 -19.79 -0.94 27.59
CA PRO A 556 -20.67 -2.08 27.82
C PRO A 556 -21.89 -1.81 28.74
N TRP A 557 -22.05 -0.62 29.34
CA TRP A 557 -23.12 -0.36 30.32
C TRP A 557 -23.67 1.08 30.31
N GLY A 558 -24.99 1.20 30.50
CA GLY A 558 -25.74 2.46 30.47
C GLY A 558 -26.11 3.12 31.81
N ARG A 559 -26.04 2.43 32.96
CA ARG A 559 -26.30 3.01 34.29
C ARG A 559 -25.96 2.02 35.43
N GLN A 560 -24.76 2.16 36.00
CA GLN A 560 -24.43 2.16 37.43
C GLN A 560 -22.90 2.06 37.57
N GLY A 561 -22.26 3.23 37.63
CA GLY A 561 -20.82 3.36 37.73
C GLY A 561 -20.42 4.79 37.41
N ARG A 562 -20.58 5.69 38.39
CA ARG A 562 -20.06 7.06 38.33
C ARG A 562 -18.60 7.02 37.83
N LEU A 563 -18.27 7.78 36.79
CA LEU A 563 -16.93 8.38 36.68
C LEU A 563 -16.61 9.05 38.03
N PRO A 564 -15.40 8.94 38.61
CA PRO A 564 -15.07 9.66 39.82
C PRO A 564 -15.26 11.16 39.55
N ARG A 565 -16.30 11.76 40.15
CA ARG A 565 -16.40 13.21 40.25
C ARG A 565 -15.29 13.69 41.16
N GLU A 566 -14.69 14.81 40.78
CA GLU A 566 -13.76 15.62 41.55
C GLU A 566 -14.10 15.57 43.04
N ARG A 567 -13.14 15.14 43.86
CA ARG A 567 -13.16 15.51 45.28
C ARG A 567 -12.61 16.93 45.35
N ASP A 568 -13.52 17.88 45.44
CA ASP A 568 -13.30 19.10 46.20
C ASP A 568 -13.06 18.71 47.67
N GLU A 569 -11.83 18.39 48.07
CA GLU A 569 -11.41 18.51 49.46
C GLU A 569 -9.97 18.99 49.51
N GLY A 570 -9.83 20.26 49.87
CA GLY A 570 -8.56 20.90 50.14
C GLY A 570 -7.85 20.31 51.35
N TYR A 571 -6.58 20.64 51.42
CA TYR A 571 -5.74 20.49 52.61
C TYR A 571 -6.45 21.00 53.88
N ALA A 572 -6.60 20.12 54.87
CA ALA A 572 -6.44 20.48 56.28
C ALA A 572 -5.99 19.25 57.08
N LEU A 573 -4.73 19.31 57.54
CA LEU A 573 -4.23 18.53 58.66
C LEU A 573 -5.04 18.87 59.92
N GLY A 574 -5.48 17.87 60.68
CA GLY A 574 -6.01 18.13 62.03
C GLY A 574 -6.73 16.95 62.69
N SER A 575 -6.00 16.30 63.62
CA SER A 575 -6.46 15.69 64.88
C SER A 575 -7.58 14.63 64.92
N LEU A 576 -7.18 13.43 65.35
CA LEU A 576 -7.65 12.69 66.55
C LEU A 576 -9.15 12.71 66.90
N GLY A 577 -9.70 11.51 67.13
CA GLY A 577 -10.77 11.31 68.11
C GLY A 577 -11.86 10.34 67.67
N ASP A 578 -11.74 9.11 68.15
CA ASP A 578 -12.78 8.31 68.82
C ASP A 578 -14.19 8.12 68.22
N GLU A 579 -14.51 6.82 68.12
CA GLU A 579 -15.72 6.17 68.61
C GLU A 579 -17.07 6.21 67.85
N GLU A 580 -17.57 4.98 67.72
CA GLU A 580 -18.96 4.53 67.84
C GLU A 580 -19.94 4.55 66.64
N ARG A 581 -20.30 3.31 66.28
CA ARG A 581 -21.66 2.73 66.12
C ARG A 581 -22.46 3.00 64.85
N LEU A 582 -22.62 1.90 64.12
CA LEU A 582 -23.80 1.41 63.36
C LEU A 582 -25.15 1.75 64.05
N PRO A 583 -26.27 1.85 63.31
CA PRO A 583 -26.82 0.81 62.41
C PRO A 583 -26.64 1.07 60.91
#